data_AF-A0A7V0WDS2-F1
#
_entry.id   AF-A0A7V0WDS2-F1
#
_cell.length_a   1.000
_cell.length_b   1.000
_cell.length_c   1.000
_cell.angle_alpha   90.00
_cell.angle_beta   90.00
_cell.angle_gamma   90.00
#
_symmetry.space_group_name_H-M   'P 1'
#
loop_
_entity.id
_entity.type
_entity.pdbx_description
1 polymer ?
#
loop_
_entity_poly.entity_id
_entity_poly.type
_entity_poly.pdbx_seq_one_letter_code
_entity_poly.pdbx_strand_id
1 'polypeptide(L)'
;FEDVGERVDYMEQGERKEMRKKMKERFENRRKLFKKRMKEHRQEGEKDGENGEGVVCTQQYNPVCGADGITYPNRCIAEKQHGVDVRHRGRCSKNLKNKFNSWKNSRDAGDKSNPQIEE
;
A
#
# COMPACT_ATOMS: atom_id res chain seq x y z
N PHE A 1 -23.93 61.24 -37.69
CA PHE A 1 -23.51 61.39 -36.28
C PHE A 1 -24.78 61.22 -35.46
N GLU A 2 -25.19 59.98 -35.22
CA GLU A 2 -26.20 59.67 -34.20
C GLU A 2 -25.74 58.38 -33.52
N ASP A 3 -25.37 58.56 -32.25
CA ASP A 3 -25.22 57.51 -31.25
C ASP A 3 -26.45 56.60 -31.24
N VAL A 4 -26.27 55.31 -31.49
CA VAL A 4 -27.24 54.30 -31.06
C VAL A 4 -26.51 53.11 -30.45
N GLY A 5 -26.40 53.16 -29.13
CA GLY A 5 -26.84 52.02 -28.32
C GLY A 5 -25.76 51.14 -27.70
N GLU A 6 -25.08 51.66 -26.68
CA GLU A 6 -24.62 50.84 -25.55
C GLU A 6 -25.83 50.19 -24.86
N ARG A 7 -26.30 49.04 -25.33
CA ARG A 7 -27.29 48.25 -24.59
C ARG A 7 -27.34 46.77 -24.98
N VAL A 8 -26.19 46.08 -25.00
CA VAL A 8 -26.21 44.61 -25.12
C VAL A 8 -25.20 43.86 -24.26
N ASP A 9 -24.70 44.43 -23.15
CA ASP A 9 -23.78 43.70 -22.25
C ASP A 9 -24.36 43.38 -20.86
N TYR A 10 -25.59 43.79 -20.57
CA TYR A 10 -26.18 43.64 -19.22
C TYR A 10 -26.89 42.30 -18.97
N MET A 11 -27.31 41.57 -20.00
CA MET A 11 -28.14 40.37 -19.85
C MET A 11 -27.33 39.05 -19.81
N GLU A 12 -26.13 38.97 -20.39
CA GLU A 12 -25.26 37.78 -20.25
C GLU A 12 -24.51 37.72 -18.90
N GLN A 13 -24.33 38.87 -18.24
CA GLN A 13 -23.64 38.92 -16.96
C GLN A 13 -24.48 38.33 -15.82
N GLY A 14 -25.81 38.46 -15.90
CA GLY A 14 -26.74 37.89 -14.92
C GLY A 14 -26.60 36.37 -14.84
N GLU A 15 -26.64 35.69 -15.99
CA GLU A 15 -26.56 34.23 -16.07
C GLU A 15 -25.16 33.70 -15.73
N ARG A 16 -24.08 34.38 -16.13
CA ARG A 16 -22.70 34.00 -15.74
C ARG A 16 -22.44 34.20 -14.24
N LYS A 17 -22.95 35.28 -13.65
CA LYS A 17 -22.88 35.52 -12.19
C LYS A 17 -23.69 34.48 -11.44
N GLU A 18 -24.85 34.11 -11.96
CA GLU A 18 -25.70 33.06 -11.39
C GLU A 18 -25.07 31.68 -11.51
N MET A 19 -24.45 31.32 -12.64
CA MET A 19 -23.69 30.08 -12.81
C MET A 19 -22.51 29.98 -11.84
N ARG A 20 -21.75 31.08 -11.66
CA ARG A 20 -20.67 31.14 -10.67
C ARG A 20 -21.20 30.99 -9.23
N LYS A 21 -22.37 31.57 -8.93
CA LYS A 21 -23.05 31.42 -7.64
C LYS A 21 -23.49 29.97 -7.41
N LYS A 22 -24.16 29.36 -8.40
CA LYS A 22 -24.59 27.95 -8.38
C LYS A 22 -23.40 26.98 -8.25
N MET A 23 -22.27 27.26 -8.90
CA MET A 23 -21.04 26.46 -8.75
C MET A 23 -20.45 26.56 -7.32
N LYS A 24 -20.34 27.78 -6.78
CA LYS A 24 -19.87 28.00 -5.40
C LYS A 24 -20.78 27.31 -4.38
N GLU A 25 -22.09 27.44 -4.58
CA GLU A 25 -23.10 26.78 -3.75
C GLU A 25 -23.02 25.25 -3.84
N ARG A 26 -22.86 24.68 -5.05
CA ARG A 26 -22.62 23.23 -5.23
C ARG A 26 -21.36 22.77 -4.53
N PHE A 27 -20.26 23.53 -4.61
CA PHE A 27 -19.02 23.20 -3.93
C PHE A 27 -19.17 23.24 -2.41
N GLU A 28 -19.80 24.28 -1.87
CA GLU A 28 -20.07 24.41 -0.45
C GLU A 28 -21.02 23.32 0.06
N ASN A 29 -22.06 22.99 -0.69
CA ASN A 29 -22.99 21.91 -0.36
C ASN A 29 -22.30 20.54 -0.42
N ARG A 30 -21.43 20.30 -1.40
CA ARG A 30 -20.59 19.09 -1.45
C ARG A 30 -19.60 19.04 -0.27
N ARG A 31 -18.99 20.17 0.10
CA ARG A 31 -18.11 20.28 1.27
C ARG A 31 -18.86 20.06 2.58
N LYS A 32 -20.08 20.59 2.71
CA LYS A 32 -20.98 20.35 3.86
C LYS A 32 -21.43 18.89 3.92
N LEU A 33 -21.78 18.28 2.79
CA LEU A 33 -22.12 16.87 2.70
C LEU A 33 -20.94 15.96 3.05
N PHE A 34 -19.73 16.29 2.59
CA PHE A 34 -18.51 15.58 2.96
C PHE A 34 -18.23 15.71 4.46
N LYS A 35 -18.30 16.93 5.03
CA LYS A 35 -18.16 17.15 6.48
C LYS A 35 -19.27 16.46 7.29
N LYS A 36 -20.50 16.39 6.77
CA LYS A 36 -21.63 15.69 7.40
C LYS A 36 -21.41 14.17 7.38
N ARG A 37 -21.05 13.60 6.24
CA ARG A 37 -20.66 12.19 6.10
C ARG A 37 -19.47 11.84 7.01
N MET A 38 -18.46 12.69 7.09
CA MET A 38 -17.32 12.49 8.01
C MET A 38 -17.72 12.60 9.49
N LYS A 39 -18.72 13.42 9.84
CA LYS A 39 -19.27 13.48 11.21
C LYS A 39 -20.20 12.31 11.55
N GLU A 40 -20.87 11.74 10.55
CA GLU A 40 -21.71 10.53 10.67
C GLU A 40 -20.84 9.26 10.70
N HIS A 41 -19.68 9.27 10.04
CA HIS A 41 -18.59 8.30 10.19
C HIS A 41 -17.62 8.69 11.34
N ARG A 42 -18.12 9.28 12.42
CA ARG A 42 -17.37 9.42 13.68
C ARG A 42 -17.30 8.08 14.41
N GLN A 43 -16.75 7.08 13.72
CA GLN A 43 -16.31 5.83 14.32
C GLN A 43 -15.18 5.13 13.55
N GLU A 44 -14.63 5.69 12.48
CA GLU A 44 -13.40 5.13 11.89
C GLU A 44 -12.43 6.25 11.50
N GLY A 45 -11.72 6.73 12.51
CA GLY A 45 -10.60 7.64 12.38
C GLY A 45 -10.18 8.11 13.76
N GLU A 46 -9.05 7.58 14.24
CA GLU A 46 -8.33 7.96 15.48
C GLU A 46 -8.82 7.29 16.77
N LYS A 47 -8.48 6.00 16.92
CA LYS A 47 -8.03 5.43 18.20
C LYS A 47 -6.78 4.60 17.93
N ASP A 48 -5.66 5.18 18.35
CA ASP A 48 -4.60 4.55 19.15
C ASP A 48 -4.40 3.05 18.91
N GLY A 49 -3.22 2.72 18.37
CA GLY A 49 -2.79 1.35 18.24
C GLY A 49 -2.85 0.60 19.56
N GLU A 50 -3.45 -0.58 19.50
CA GLU A 50 -3.02 -1.76 20.24
C GLU A 50 -3.60 -2.99 19.52
N ASN A 51 -2.69 -3.80 18.98
CA ASN A 51 -2.87 -5.12 18.37
C ASN A 51 -3.63 -5.25 17.04
N GLY A 52 -2.91 -4.94 15.96
CA GLY A 52 -3.25 -5.39 14.62
C GLY A 52 -2.55 -4.54 13.57
N GLU A 53 -1.22 -4.50 13.60
CA GLU A 53 -0.44 -3.76 12.61
C GLU A 53 -0.81 -4.26 11.20
N GLY A 54 -1.58 -3.46 10.46
CA GLY A 54 -1.72 -3.61 9.02
C GLY A 54 -0.41 -3.23 8.37
N VAL A 55 0.63 -4.06 8.54
CA VAL A 55 1.93 -3.78 7.97
C VAL A 55 1.82 -3.91 6.45
N VAL A 56 1.97 -2.76 5.80
CA VAL A 56 2.01 -2.66 4.35
C VAL A 56 3.37 -3.15 3.88
N CYS A 57 3.40 -4.40 3.45
CA CYS A 57 4.55 -4.99 2.79
C CYS A 57 4.49 -4.73 1.28
N THR A 58 5.66 -4.48 0.66
CA THR A 58 5.77 -4.44 -0.79
C THR A 58 5.42 -5.81 -1.37
N GLN A 59 4.88 -5.85 -2.58
CA GLN A 59 4.58 -7.10 -3.29
C GLN A 59 5.80 -7.68 -4.00
N GLN A 60 7.01 -7.23 -3.64
CA GLN A 60 8.24 -7.75 -4.23
C GLN A 60 8.44 -9.22 -3.82
N TYR A 61 8.70 -10.07 -4.80
CA TYR A 61 8.92 -11.50 -4.58
C TYR A 61 10.40 -11.78 -4.30
N ASN A 62 10.74 -11.96 -3.02
CA ASN A 62 12.07 -12.29 -2.51
C ASN A 62 11.94 -13.39 -1.45
N PRO A 63 11.83 -14.66 -1.84
CA PRO A 63 11.39 -15.71 -0.94
C PRO A 63 12.35 -15.93 0.23
N VAL A 64 11.79 -16.21 1.40
CA VAL A 64 12.54 -16.52 2.63
C VAL A 64 11.96 -17.75 3.31
N CYS A 65 12.80 -18.47 4.06
CA CYS A 65 12.38 -19.60 4.88
C CYS A 65 12.18 -19.11 6.31
N GLY A 66 10.97 -19.23 6.83
CA GLY A 66 10.64 -18.90 8.22
C GLY A 66 11.20 -19.93 9.20
N ALA A 67 11.30 -19.55 10.47
CA ALA A 67 11.68 -20.44 11.56
C ALA A 67 10.68 -21.60 11.74
N ASP A 68 9.45 -21.41 11.30
CA ASP A 68 8.37 -22.40 11.22
C ASP A 68 8.52 -23.41 10.07
N GLY A 69 9.52 -23.23 9.19
CA GLY A 69 9.73 -24.07 8.02
C GLY A 69 8.79 -23.76 6.86
N ILE A 70 8.04 -22.65 6.90
CA ILE A 70 7.20 -22.17 5.82
C ILE A 70 7.97 -21.19 4.94
N THR A 71 7.74 -21.27 3.63
CA THR A 71 8.32 -20.31 2.68
C THR A 71 7.41 -19.11 2.55
N TYR A 72 7.93 -17.93 2.88
CA TYR A 72 7.23 -16.66 2.72
C TYR A 72 7.71 -15.94 1.46
N PRO A 73 6.82 -15.21 0.75
CA PRO A 73 7.14 -14.51 -0.49
C PRO A 73 8.13 -13.36 -0.30
N ASN A 74 8.16 -12.74 0.88
CA ASN A 74 9.21 -11.80 1.28
C ASN A 74 9.39 -11.73 2.80
N ARG A 75 10.51 -11.13 3.22
CA ARG A 75 10.88 -10.93 4.63
C ARG A 75 9.84 -10.12 5.40
N CYS A 76 9.28 -9.07 4.78
CA CYS A 76 8.28 -8.24 5.43
C CYS A 76 7.03 -9.07 5.79
N ILE A 77 6.53 -9.88 4.86
CA ILE A 77 5.37 -10.74 5.08
C ILE A 77 5.65 -11.75 6.19
N ALA A 78 6.84 -12.36 6.20
CA ALA A 78 7.25 -13.27 7.28
C ALA A 78 7.24 -12.57 8.66
N GLU A 79 8.03 -11.52 8.83
CA GLU A 79 8.28 -10.90 10.14
C GLU A 79 7.10 -10.03 10.62
N LYS A 80 6.42 -9.35 9.70
CA LYS A 80 5.46 -8.29 10.03
C LYS A 80 4.01 -8.69 9.92
N GLN A 81 3.67 -9.56 8.96
CA GLN A 81 2.29 -10.04 8.80
C GLN A 81 2.08 -11.36 9.54
N HIS A 82 3.10 -12.21 9.60
CA HIS A 82 3.02 -13.51 10.25
C HIS A 82 3.80 -13.60 11.58
N GLY A 83 4.61 -12.59 11.93
CA GLY A 83 5.40 -12.62 13.16
C GLY A 83 6.44 -13.74 13.20
N VAL A 84 6.88 -14.23 12.03
CA VAL A 84 7.82 -15.34 11.91
C VAL A 84 9.19 -14.83 11.56
N ASP A 85 10.17 -15.20 12.38
CA ASP A 85 11.58 -14.92 12.12
C ASP A 85 12.09 -15.66 10.89
N VAL A 86 12.94 -14.99 10.11
CA VAL A 86 13.55 -15.59 8.94
C VAL A 86 14.76 -16.43 9.34
N ARG A 87 14.72 -17.72 9.02
CA ARG A 87 15.83 -18.66 9.21
C ARG A 87 16.92 -18.49 8.17
N HIS A 88 16.56 -18.44 6.89
CA HIS A 88 17.51 -18.20 5.79
C HIS A 88 16.82 -17.60 4.57
N ARG A 89 17.60 -16.97 3.68
CA ARG A 89 17.12 -16.47 2.39
C ARG A 89 16.81 -17.64 1.44
N GLY A 90 15.86 -17.46 0.54
CA GLY A 90 15.38 -18.50 -0.37
C GLY A 90 14.24 -19.33 0.23
N ARG A 91 13.67 -20.23 -0.57
CA ARG A 91 12.57 -21.10 -0.14
C ARG A 91 13.05 -22.15 0.87
N CYS A 92 12.20 -22.55 1.79
CA CYS A 92 12.47 -23.72 2.62
C CYS A 92 12.62 -24.96 1.73
N SER A 93 13.61 -25.80 2.05
CA SER A 93 13.85 -27.01 1.29
C SER A 93 12.79 -28.06 1.62
N LYS A 94 11.66 -28.03 0.89
CA LYS A 94 10.68 -29.12 0.95
C LYS A 94 11.38 -30.40 0.47
N ASN A 95 11.65 -31.31 1.40
CA ASN A 95 12.34 -32.58 1.20
C ASN A 95 13.83 -32.51 0.82
N LEU A 96 14.70 -32.29 1.81
CA LEU A 96 16.11 -32.75 1.75
C LEU A 96 16.34 -34.05 2.53
N LYS A 97 15.30 -34.86 2.82
CA LYS A 97 15.54 -36.27 3.22
C LYS A 97 16.17 -37.10 2.09
N ASN A 98 16.49 -36.52 0.93
CA ASN A 98 17.24 -37.22 -0.11
C ASN A 98 18.19 -36.34 -0.94
N LYS A 99 18.80 -35.30 -0.36
CA LYS A 99 19.88 -34.54 -1.03
C LYS A 99 21.23 -34.53 -0.30
N PHE A 100 21.30 -35.12 0.89
CA PHE A 100 22.59 -35.44 1.52
C PHE A 100 23.36 -36.56 0.78
N ASN A 101 22.66 -37.33 -0.07
CA ASN A 101 23.28 -38.35 -0.93
C ASN A 101 23.54 -37.87 -2.38
N SER A 102 23.26 -36.60 -2.71
CA SER A 102 23.56 -36.07 -4.06
C SER A 102 24.89 -35.32 -4.15
N TRP A 103 25.42 -34.78 -3.04
CA TRP A 103 26.75 -34.15 -3.01
C TRP A 103 27.90 -35.14 -2.83
N LYS A 104 27.61 -36.40 -2.46
CA LYS A 104 28.63 -37.46 -2.39
C LYS A 104 28.93 -38.12 -3.74
N ASN A 105 28.12 -37.87 -4.78
CA ASN A 105 28.24 -38.55 -6.08
C ASN A 105 28.70 -37.67 -7.24
N SER A 106 29.15 -36.44 -6.98
CA SER A 106 29.84 -35.64 -7.99
C SER A 106 30.89 -34.80 -7.28
N ARG A 107 32.14 -35.28 -7.34
CA ARG A 107 33.31 -34.42 -7.19
C ARG A 107 33.08 -33.24 -8.15
N ASP A 108 33.29 -32.03 -7.66
CA ASP A 108 33.26 -30.77 -8.44
C ASP A 108 31.89 -30.11 -8.65
N ALA A 109 31.46 -29.32 -7.67
CA ALA A 109 30.87 -28.00 -7.90
C ALA A 109 30.83 -27.25 -6.56
N GLY A 110 31.90 -26.51 -6.28
CA GLY A 110 31.95 -25.63 -5.13
C GLY A 110 30.93 -24.50 -5.25
N ASP A 111 30.26 -24.20 -4.13
CA ASP A 111 29.71 -22.88 -3.89
C ASP A 111 30.11 -22.48 -2.46
N LYS A 112 31.20 -21.72 -2.40
CA LYS A 112 31.73 -21.11 -1.18
C LYS A 112 30.94 -19.83 -0.93
N SER A 113 29.84 -19.93 -0.20
CA SER A 113 29.29 -18.84 0.64
C SER A 113 28.28 -19.50 1.58
N ASN A 114 28.43 -19.45 2.90
CA ASN A 114 28.62 -18.26 3.71
C ASN A 114 29.20 -18.66 5.07
N PRO A 115 30.35 -18.12 5.50
CA PRO A 115 30.85 -18.32 6.85
C PRO A 115 30.16 -17.35 7.84
N GLN A 116 30.27 -17.71 9.11
CA GLN A 116 30.04 -16.90 10.31
C GLN A 116 28.61 -16.88 10.88
N ILE A 117 28.35 -17.87 11.73
CA ILE A 117 27.84 -17.62 13.07
C ILE A 117 28.62 -18.56 14.01
N GLU A 118 29.65 -18.06 14.66
CA GLU A 118 30.11 -18.59 15.96
C GLU A 118 30.24 -17.39 16.91
N GLU A 119 30.01 -17.69 18.17
CA GLU A 119 29.71 -16.83 19.32
C GLU A 119 30.70 -15.68 19.60
#